data_AF-A0A644YMM6-F1
#
_entry.id   AF-A0A644YMM6-F1
#
_cell.length_a   1.000
_cell.length_b   1.000
_cell.length_c   1.000
_cell.angle_alpha   90.00
_cell.angle_beta   90.00
_cell.angle_gamma   90.00
#
_symmetry.space_group_name_H-M   'P 1'
#
loop_
_entity.id
_entity.type
_entity.pdbx_description
1 polymer ?
#
loop_
_entity_poly.entity_id
_entity_poly.type
_entity_poly.pdbx_seq_one_letter_code
_entity_poly.pdbx_strand_id
1 'polypeptide(L)' 'MVKEFEDAAFSMQVGEISEPVKTQFGYHIIKLTEHIPARNSEFEEVYQEVKEGFFVEKQEKVYMDKKAELTDKYEVYIME' A
#
# COMPACT_ATOMS: atom_id res chain seq x y z
N MET A 1 -2.32 -4.29 5.46
CA MET A 1 -2.12 -4.76 6.85
C MET A 1 -1.32 -6.05 6.81
N VAL A 2 -0.90 -6.61 7.94
CA VAL A 2 -0.31 -7.97 7.93
C VAL A 2 -1.44 -8.98 7.76
N LYS A 3 -1.18 -10.01 6.95
CA LYS A 3 -2.22 -10.95 6.52
C LYS A 3 -2.94 -11.60 7.69
N GLU A 4 -2.22 -11.99 8.73
CA GLU A 4 -2.79 -12.65 9.91
C GLU A 4 -3.77 -11.75 10.68
N PHE A 5 -3.51 -10.44 10.72
CA PHE A 5 -4.42 -9.48 11.32
C PHE A 5 -5.66 -9.28 10.45
N GLU A 6 -5.45 -9.15 9.14
CA GLU A 6 -6.50 -8.88 8.16
C GLU A 6 -7.49 -10.06 8.09
N ASP A 7 -6.98 -11.28 7.96
CA ASP A 7 -7.80 -12.50 7.91
C ASP A 7 -8.64 -12.66 9.19
N ALA A 8 -8.04 -12.41 10.36
CA ALA A 8 -8.76 -12.46 11.63
C ALA A 8 -9.89 -11.40 11.67
N ALA A 9 -9.56 -10.12 11.40
CA ALA A 9 -10.52 -9.02 11.48
C ALA A 9 -11.70 -9.17 10.51
N PHE A 10 -11.48 -9.64 9.29
CA PHE A 10 -12.54 -9.82 8.29
C PHE A 10 -13.41 -11.06 8.53
N SER A 11 -12.96 -12.01 9.35
CA SER A 11 -13.74 -13.19 9.73
C SER A 11 -14.68 -12.97 10.94
N MET A 12 -14.46 -11.89 11.69
CA MET A 12 -15.17 -11.56 12.93
C MET A 12 -16.52 -10.88 12.69
N GLN A 13 -17.39 -10.93 13.69
CA GLN A 13 -18.64 -10.17 13.72
C GLN A 13 -18.45 -8.80 14.37
N VAL A 14 -19.24 -7.81 13.96
CA VAL A 14 -19.18 -6.46 14.55
C VAL A 14 -19.51 -6.54 16.05
N GLY A 15 -18.64 -5.95 16.87
CA GLY A 15 -18.70 -5.96 18.34
C GLY A 15 -17.87 -7.06 18.99
N GLU A 16 -17.38 -8.04 18.23
CA GLU A 16 -16.60 -9.16 18.73
C GLU A 16 -15.18 -8.76 19.15
N ILE A 17 -14.63 -9.44 20.15
CA ILE A 17 -13.23 -9.35 20.56
C ILE A 17 -12.55 -10.69 20.23
N SER A 18 -11.43 -10.64 19.51
CA SER A 18 -10.71 -11.82 19.04
C SER A 18 -9.96 -12.53 20.17
N GLU A 19 -9.64 -13.81 19.95
CA GLU A 19 -8.51 -14.45 20.63
C GLU A 19 -7.17 -13.78 20.23
N PRO A 20 -6.07 -13.97 20.99
CA PRO A 20 -4.78 -13.37 20.66
C PRO A 20 -4.26 -13.78 19.27
N VAL A 21 -4.14 -12.81 18.37
CA VAL A 21 -3.64 -12.99 17.00
C VAL A 21 -2.14 -12.72 16.95
N LYS A 22 -1.35 -13.72 16.55
CA LYS A 22 0.10 -13.61 16.39
C LYS A 22 0.44 -13.02 15.02
N THR A 23 1.28 -12.00 14.98
CA THR A 23 1.84 -11.41 13.76
C THR A 23 3.34 -11.21 13.93
N GLN A 24 4.03 -10.75 12.88
CA GLN A 24 5.45 -10.38 12.97
C GLN A 24 5.74 -9.29 14.02
N PHE A 25 4.73 -8.54 14.45
CA PHE A 25 4.84 -7.47 15.44
C PHE A 25 4.49 -7.92 16.87
N GLY A 26 4.20 -9.21 17.10
CA GLY A 26 3.82 -9.75 18.41
C GLY A 26 2.39 -10.28 18.44
N TYR A 27 1.68 -10.06 19.56
CA TYR A 27 0.29 -10.50 19.74
C TYR A 27 -0.67 -9.32 19.75
N HIS A 28 -1.81 -9.48 19.08
CA HIS A 28 -2.87 -8.48 18.96
C HIS A 28 -4.17 -9.04 19.51
N ILE A 29 -4.91 -8.24 20.28
CA ILE A 29 -6.32 -8.50 20.59
C ILE A 29 -7.13 -7.50 19.77
N ILE A 30 -7.99 -8.00 18.90
CA ILE A 30 -8.71 -7.21 17.92
C ILE A 30 -10.15 -7.04 18.42
N LYS A 31 -10.70 -5.82 18.33
CA LYS A 31 -12.13 -5.58 18.52
C LYS A 31 -12.70 -5.00 17.24
N LEU A 32 -13.65 -5.71 16.61
CA LEU A 32 -14.28 -5.21 15.39
C LEU A 32 -15.36 -4.19 15.77
N THR A 33 -15.17 -2.92 15.45
CA THR A 33 -16.11 -1.85 15.81
C THR A 33 -17.18 -1.62 14.75
N GLU A 34 -16.84 -1.82 13.48
CA GLU A 34 -17.69 -1.57 12.32
C GLU A 34 -17.19 -2.41 11.13
N HIS A 35 -18.10 -2.79 10.24
CA HIS A 35 -17.76 -3.43 8.97
C HIS A 35 -18.45 -2.70 7.82
N ILE A 36 -17.66 -2.01 7.00
CA ILE A 36 -18.14 -1.32 5.80
C ILE A 36 -18.10 -2.32 4.64
N PRO A 37 -19.25 -2.67 4.03
CA PRO A 37 -19.28 -3.63 2.94
C PRO A 37 -18.51 -3.12 1.73
N ALA A 38 -17.88 -4.03 1.00
CA ALA A 38 -17.23 -3.70 -0.27
C ALA A 38 -18.26 -3.09 -1.22
N ARG A 39 -17.90 -1.93 -1.78
CA ARG A 39 -18.65 -1.29 -2.87
C ARG A 39 -17.69 -1.04 -4.02
N ASN A 40 -18.24 -1.06 -5.23
CA ASN A 40 -17.51 -0.50 -6.35
C ASN A 40 -17.52 1.03 -6.20
N SER A 41 -16.35 1.64 -6.38
CA SER A 41 -16.26 3.08 -6.53
C SER A 41 -16.67 3.46 -7.95
N GLU A 42 -17.42 4.55 -8.09
CA GLU A 42 -17.77 5.08 -9.41
C GLU A 42 -16.55 5.71 -10.07
N PHE A 43 -16.49 5.69 -11.41
CA PHE A 43 -15.34 6.23 -12.16
C PHE A 43 -15.00 7.68 -11.77
N GLU A 44 -16.02 8.53 -11.62
CA GLU A 44 -15.84 9.94 -11.26
C GLU A 44 -15.23 10.12 -9.86
N GLU A 45 -15.54 9.21 -8.92
CA GLU A 45 -15.01 9.26 -7.55
C GLU A 45 -13.50 8.99 -7.50
N VAL A 46 -13.01 8.12 -8.39
CA VAL A 46 -11.62 7.65 -8.37
C VAL A 46 -10.76 8.26 -9.49
N TYR A 47 -11.36 8.97 -10.44
CA TYR A 47 -10.65 9.47 -11.63
C TYR A 47 -9.44 10.33 -11.27
N GLN A 48 -9.60 11.28 -10.33
CA GLN A 48 -8.49 12.17 -9.94
C GLN A 48 -7.37 11.40 -9.24
N GLU A 49 -7.71 10.52 -8.29
CA GLU A 49 -6.73 9.71 -7.57
C GLU A 49 -5.93 8.81 -8.53
N VAL A 50 -6.62 8.11 -9.44
CA VAL A 50 -5.98 7.26 -10.44
C VAL A 50 -5.11 8.07 -11.40
N LYS A 51 -5.59 9.25 -11.83
CA LYS A 51 -4.83 10.15 -12.72
C LYS A 51 -3.55 10.65 -12.04
N GLU A 52 -3.62 11.05 -10.79
CA GLU A 52 -2.46 11.50 -10.00
C GLU A 52 -1.46 10.36 -9.80
N GLY A 53 -1.93 9.17 -9.41
CA GLY A 53 -1.07 7.99 -9.27
C GLY A 53 -0.34 7.64 -10.57
N PHE A 54 -1.06 7.65 -11.70
CA PHE A 54 -0.47 7.37 -13.00
C PHE A 54 0.52 8.46 -13.47
N PHE A 55 0.30 9.71 -13.08
CA PHE A 55 1.23 10.79 -13.37
C PHE A 55 2.55 10.61 -12.62
N VAL A 56 2.49 10.28 -11.32
CA VAL A 56 3.67 9.98 -10.51
C VAL A 56 4.45 8.79 -11.07
N GLU A 57 3.75 7.70 -11.41
CA GLU A 57 4.37 6.51 -12.02
C GLU A 57 5.11 6.86 -13.33
N LYS A 58 4.47 7.64 -14.21
CA LYS A 58 5.11 8.09 -15.45
C LYS A 58 6.32 8.99 -15.20
N GLN A 59 6.22 9.89 -14.22
CA GLN A 59 7.30 10.80 -13.87
C GLN A 59 8.51 10.02 -13.34
N GLU A 60 8.29 9.06 -12.45
CA GLU A 60 9.34 8.20 -11.91
C GLU A 60 10.01 7.40 -13.02
N LYS A 61 9.23 6.83 -13.95
CA LYS A 61 9.77 6.11 -15.10
C LYS A 61 10.69 7.00 -15.94
N VAL A 62 10.22 8.18 -16.34
CA VAL A 62 11.02 9.12 -17.14
C VAL A 62 12.28 9.55 -16.40
N TYR A 63 12.17 9.78 -15.09
CA TYR A 63 13.32 10.11 -14.25
C TYR A 63 14.35 8.98 -14.22
N MET A 64 13.91 7.73 -14.00
CA MET A 64 14.78 6.56 -13.96
C MET A 64 15.46 6.31 -15.32
N ASP A 65 14.70 6.41 -16.41
CA ASP A 65 15.24 6.27 -17.77
C ASP A 65 16.30 7.34 -18.04
N LYS A 66 16.03 8.60 -17.66
CA LYS A 66 16.99 9.69 -17.84
C LYS A 66 18.22 9.53 -16.96
N LYS A 67 18.04 9.09 -15.72
CA LYS A 67 19.14 8.81 -14.79
C LYS A 67 20.03 7.69 -15.33
N ALA A 68 19.44 6.63 -15.87
CA ALA A 68 20.18 5.54 -16.49
C ALA A 68 20.99 6.02 -17.70
N GLU A 69 20.38 6.80 -18.59
CA GLU A 69 21.06 7.42 -19.74
C GLU A 69 22.25 8.28 -19.30
N LEU A 70 22.08 9.11 -18.28
CA LEU A 70 23.14 9.97 -17.78
C LEU A 70 24.25 9.17 -17.06
N THR A 71 23.89 8.12 -16.33
CA THR A 71 24.86 7.26 -15.64
C THR A 71 25.71 6.48 -16.64
N ASP A 72 25.14 6.04 -17.77
CA ASP A 72 25.90 5.40 -18.85
C ASP A 72 26.81 6.40 -19.58
N LYS A 73 26.33 7.62 -19.78
CA LYS A 73 27.07 8.66 -20.51
C LYS A 73 28.25 9.25 -19.74
N TYR A 74 28.17 9.31 -18.41
CA TYR A 74 29.16 9.97 -17.57
C TYR A 74 29.76 9.00 -16.55
N GLU A 75 31.09 8.87 -16.55
CA GLU A 75 31.78 8.11 -15.51
C GLU A 75 31.64 8.81 -14.15
N VAL A 76 31.09 8.10 -13.16
CA VAL A 76 30.90 8.61 -11.81
C VAL A 76 31.95 7.99 -10.89
N TYR A 77 32.81 8.83 -10.32
CA TYR A 77 33.80 8.44 -9.31
C TYR A 77 33.29 8.85 -7.92
N ILE A 78 33.07 7.87 -7.04
CA ILE A 78 32.80 8.12 -5.62
C ILE A 78 34.15 8.03 -4.90
N MET A 79 34.69 9.16 -4.46
CA MET A 79 35.89 9.18 -3.63
C MET A 79 35.47 9.01 -2.16
N GLU A 80 35.99 7.98 -1.51
CA GLU A 80 35.91 7.78 -0.04
C GLU A 80 36.85 8.73 0.72
#